data_AF-A0A7W1F649-F1
#
_entry.id   AF-A0A7W1F649-F1
#
_cell.length_a   1.000
_cell.length_b   1.000
_cell.length_c   1.000
_cell.angle_alpha   90.00
_cell.angle_beta   90.00
_cell.angle_gamma   90.00
#
_symmetry.space_group_name_H-M   'P 1'
#
loop_
_entity.id
_entity.type
_entity.pdbx_description
1 polymer ?
#
loop_
_entity_poly.entity_id
_entity_poly.type
_entity_poly.pdbx_seq_one_letter_code
_entity_poly.pdbx_strand_id
1 'polypeptide(L)' 'YVVPDDVADVALPALRHRVILSPEAEIEGRNADGILQEAIKAVEVPRGLSAATG' A
#
# COMPACT_ATOMS: atom_id res chain seq x y z
N TYR A 1 10.38 -8.52 -15.80
CA TYR A 1 8.98 -8.05 -15.81
C TYR A 1 8.58 -7.88 -14.36
N VAL A 2 7.82 -6.83 -14.02
CA VAL A 2 7.38 -6.54 -12.65
C VAL A 2 5.85 -6.46 -12.69
N VAL A 3 5.18 -7.21 -11.82
CA VAL A 3 3.72 -7.18 -11.67
C VAL A 3 3.31 -6.30 -10.48
N PRO A 4 2.04 -5.88 -10.39
CA PRO A 4 1.55 -5.13 -9.23
C PRO A 4 1.82 -5.83 -7.90
N ASP A 5 1.76 -7.18 -7.86
CA ASP A 5 2.02 -7.96 -6.64
C ASP A 5 3.47 -7.80 -6.15
N ASP A 6 4.45 -7.74 -7.07
CA ASP A 6 5.86 -7.52 -6.72
C ASP A 6 6.05 -6.15 -6.02
N VAL A 7 5.24 -5.14 -6.39
CA VAL A 7 5.26 -3.81 -5.76
C VAL A 7 4.56 -3.85 -4.40
N ALA A 8 3.44 -4.57 -4.30
CA ALA A 8 2.70 -4.72 -3.05
C ALA A 8 3.55 -5.40 -1.96
N ASP A 9 4.32 -6.43 -2.33
CA ASP A 9 5.19 -7.18 -1.42
C ASP A 9 6.29 -6.31 -0.79
N VAL A 10 6.81 -5.33 -1.54
CA VAL A 10 7.89 -4.45 -1.06
C VAL A 10 7.39 -3.12 -0.48
N ALA A 11 6.11 -2.78 -0.65
CA ALA A 11 5.57 -1.49 -0.24
C ALA A 11 5.68 -1.25 1.27
N LEU A 12 5.33 -2.25 2.09
CA LEU A 12 5.39 -2.13 3.55
C LEU A 12 6.82 -1.91 4.08
N PRO A 13 7.83 -2.75 3.76
CA PRO A 13 9.21 -2.48 4.18
C PRO A 13 9.81 -1.20 3.58
N ALA A 14 9.40 -0.78 2.37
CA ALA A 14 9.90 0.45 1.75
C ALA A 14 9.35 1.74 2.39
N LEU A 15 8.13 1.70 2.92
CA LEU A 15 7.39 2.89 3.36
C LEU A 15 7.22 3.04 4.88
N ARG A 16 7.30 1.96 5.68
CA ARG A 16 6.99 2.00 7.13
C ARG A 16 7.73 3.06 7.94
N HIS A 17 8.98 3.35 7.58
CA HIS A 17 9.81 4.35 8.26
C HIS A 17 9.63 5.77 7.70
N ARG A 18 8.76 5.95 6.70
CA ARG A 18 8.48 7.22 6.02
C ARG A 18 7.12 7.80 6.40
N VAL A 19 6.37 7.10 7.25
CA VAL A 19 5.07 7.55 7.73
C VAL A 19 5.27 8.25 9.06
N ILE A 20 4.78 9.48 9.15
CA ILE A 20 4.72 10.26 10.38
C ILE A 20 3.27 10.22 10.85
N LEU A 21 3.05 9.74 12.08
CA LEU A 21 1.72 9.71 12.67
C LEU A 21 1.36 11.08 13.25
N SER A 22 0.08 11.43 13.17
CA SER A 22 -0.43 12.56 13.96
C SER A 22 -0.55 12.15 15.43
N PRO A 23 -0.50 13.11 16.37
CA PRO A 23 -0.68 12.81 17.79
C PRO A 23 -1.97 12.04 18.09
N GLU A 24 -3.06 12.36 17.39
CA GLU A 24 -4.36 11.69 17.55
C GLU A 24 -4.28 10.21 17.19
N ALA A 25 -3.60 9.88 16.08
CA ALA A 25 -3.43 8.50 15.64
C ALA A 25 -2.57 7.69 16.63
N GLU A 26 -1.54 8.31 17.22
CA GLU A 26 -0.74 7.67 18.27
C GLU A 26 -1.55 7.43 19.55
N ILE A 27 -2.37 8.40 19.97
CA ILE A 27 -3.27 8.30 21.13
C ILE A 27 -4.31 7.18 20.93
N GLU A 28 -4.83 7.04 19.71
CA GLU A 28 -5.75 5.96 19.33
C GLU A 28 -5.08 4.58 19.21
N GLY A 29 -3.76 4.50 19.41
CA GLY A 29 -3.00 3.24 19.32
C GLY A 29 -2.82 2.74 17.89
N ARG A 30 -2.98 3.61 16.88
CA ARG A 30 -2.70 3.25 15.48
C ARG A 30 -1.19 3.12 15.27
N ASN A 31 -0.80 2.29 14.32
CA ASN A 31 0.60 2.12 13.94
C ASN A 31 0.77 2.25 12.41
N ALA A 32 1.97 2.62 12.00
CA ALA A 32 2.30 2.86 10.59
C ALA A 32 2.07 1.63 9.71
N ASP A 33 2.35 0.42 10.22
CA ASP A 33 2.22 -0.81 9.47
C ASP A 33 0.76 -1.10 9.11
N GLY A 34 -0.16 -1.00 10.08
CA GLY A 34 -1.59 -1.19 9.88
C GLY A 34 -2.18 -0.14 8.92
N ILE A 35 -1.81 1.13 9.11
CA ILE A 35 -2.24 2.23 8.23
C ILE A 35 -1.77 1.98 6.78
N LEU A 36 -0.51 1.59 6.59
CA LEU A 36 0.02 1.30 5.27
C LEU A 36 -0.65 0.09 4.63
N GLN A 37 -0.91 -0.98 5.39
CA GLN A 37 -1.63 -2.15 4.89
C GLN A 37 -3.05 -1.80 4.42
N GLU A 38 -3.78 -1.00 5.19
CA GLU A 38 -5.10 -0.49 4.81
C GLU A 38 -5.02 0.36 3.53
N ALA A 39 -4.07 1.29 3.47
CA ALA A 39 -3.87 2.16 2.33
C ALA A 39 -3.52 1.37 1.05
N ILE A 40 -2.58 0.43 1.13
CA ILE A 40 -2.16 -0.40 -0.01
C ILE A 40 -3.34 -1.22 -0.54
N LYS A 41 -4.13 -1.85 0.37
CA LYS A 41 -5.31 -2.64 -0.02
C LYS A 41 -6.43 -1.81 -0.65
N ALA A 42 -6.51 -0.53 -0.33
CA ALA A 42 -7.52 0.38 -0.89
C ALA A 42 -7.19 0.84 -2.31
N VAL A 43 -5.94 0.70 -2.77
CA VAL A 43 -5.54 1.05 -4.13
C VAL A 43 -6.00 -0.04 -5.10
N GLU A 44 -6.77 0.35 -6.13
CA GLU A 44 -7.14 -0.58 -7.18
C GLU A 44 -5.90 -1.06 -7.95
N VAL A 45 -5.76 -2.37 -8.11
CA VAL A 45 -4.69 -2.95 -8.92
C VAL A 45 -4.89 -2.54 -10.39
N PRO A 46 -3.87 -1.92 -11.04
CA PRO A 46 -4.00 -1.51 -12.43
C PRO A 46 -4.27 -2.70 -13.34
N ARG A 47 -5.46 -2.73 -13.95
CA ARG A 47 -5.85 -3.73 -14.96
C ARG A 47 -5.26 -3.34 -16.33
N GLY A 48 -3.95 -3.47 -16.49
CA GLY A 48 -3.25 -3.18 -17.75
C GLY A 48 -3.65 -4.15 -18.88
N LEU A 49 -4.20 -3.58 -19.96
CA LEU A 49 -4.49 -4.13 -21.30
C LEU A 49 -4.76 -5.64 -21.47
N SER A 50 -5.86 -6.14 -20.92
CA SER A 50 -6.58 -7.29 -21.51
C SER A 50 -7.78 -6.79 -22.34
N ALA A 51 -7.53 -5.85 -23.24
CA ALA A 51 -8.50 -5.37 -24.23
C ALA A 51 -7.86 -5.31 -25.63
N ALA A 52 -6.96 -6.25 -25.92
CA ALA A 52 -6.38 -6.47 -27.22
C ALA A 52 -6.45 -7.97 -27.55
N THR A 53 -7.66 -8.52 -27.65
CA THR A 53 -8.05 -9.68 -28.47
C THR A 53 -9.58 -9.77 -28.38
N GLY A 54 -10.24 -9.45 -29.49
CA GLY A 54 -11.68 -9.32 -29.63
C GLY A 54 -12.00 -8.44 -30.81
#